data_AF-A0A430BE60-F1
#
_entry.id   AF-A0A430BE60-F1
#
_cell.length_a   1.000
_cell.length_b   1.000
_cell.length_c   1.000
_cell.angle_alpha   90.00
_cell.angle_beta   90.00
_cell.angle_gamma   90.00
#
_symmetry.space_group_name_H-M   'P 1'
#
loop_
_entity.id
_entity.type
_entity.pdbx_description
1 polymer ?
#
loop_
_entity_poly.entity_id
_entity_poly.type
_entity_poly.pdbx_seq_one_letter_code
_entity_poly.pdbx_strand_id
1 'polypeptide(L)'
;MLKRPSTGLRNLTIIVTCVAFVVFVFLAQTVLAAILPSQGNDAETVAKMSSMTASAETFDGYAAVSLIYAHTNEAIRMAMLIVLGVATIGLLLWWLRLPRTLTLALACLVPAWLLYLPLFTKDTFVTPVIIGSTLVLTGFQRNLSLRIGLTSALYLLYAVIFRQYFIIILAVWLGLLVLLRVKWYWRIIILAVVPLLAMLLPDNLYETLQMQRDIVNYSRLGGQGNRTAFMNLVQPDGLRTFPINYLYAAWRLNFPIFVGGGLKEAYLFVMLCIYTLLMISGLRSGNSRVSWPAALFCAHMLVLNIFEPDLGSYLRHLSTALLFLAPSLAMWDRLWQASLLSGSGGGGTPTPSRSEHSARAGKIATVHATL
;
A
#
# COMPACT_ATOMS: atom_id res chain seq x y z
N MET A 1 11.67 -20.60 -31.45
CA MET A 1 11.82 -19.13 -31.51
C MET A 1 10.60 -18.49 -30.85
N LEU A 2 10.60 -18.31 -29.53
CA LEU A 2 9.44 -17.73 -28.83
C LEU A 2 9.36 -16.23 -29.17
N LYS A 3 8.28 -15.84 -29.85
CA LYS A 3 7.94 -14.45 -30.19
C LYS A 3 8.06 -13.61 -28.91
N ARG A 4 8.86 -12.53 -28.91
CA ARG A 4 8.89 -11.58 -27.78
C ARG A 4 7.43 -11.23 -27.43
N PRO A 5 7.01 -11.30 -26.15
CA PRO A 5 5.65 -10.93 -25.77
C PRO A 5 5.38 -9.53 -26.32
N SER A 6 4.34 -9.42 -27.15
CA SER A 6 4.07 -8.21 -27.91
C SER A 6 3.69 -7.10 -26.94
N THR A 7 4.29 -5.92 -27.15
CA THR A 7 3.85 -4.67 -26.52
C THR A 7 2.35 -4.42 -26.72
N GLY A 8 1.77 -5.00 -27.78
CA GLY A 8 0.34 -5.01 -28.07
C GLY A 8 -0.53 -5.62 -26.97
N LEU A 9 -0.16 -6.78 -26.39
CA LEU A 9 -0.97 -7.40 -25.33
C LEU A 9 -1.06 -6.49 -24.10
N ARG A 10 0.08 -5.98 -23.63
CA ARG A 10 0.14 -5.05 -22.48
C ARG A 10 -0.69 -3.81 -22.75
N ASN A 11 -0.49 -3.15 -23.89
CA ASN A 11 -1.19 -1.91 -24.21
C ASN A 11 -2.72 -2.16 -24.30
N LEU A 12 -3.14 -3.28 -24.89
CA LEU A 12 -4.54 -3.69 -24.92
C LEU A 12 -5.08 -3.93 -23.50
N THR A 13 -4.36 -4.65 -22.64
CA THR A 13 -4.77 -4.85 -21.24
C THR A 13 -4.92 -3.51 -20.51
N ILE A 14 -3.97 -2.59 -20.65
CA ILE A 14 -4.07 -1.26 -20.03
C ILE A 14 -5.32 -0.53 -20.50
N ILE A 15 -5.55 -0.46 -21.83
CA ILE A 15 -6.71 0.24 -22.39
C ILE A 15 -8.01 -0.38 -21.90
N VAL A 16 -8.15 -1.71 -22.01
CA VAL A 16 -9.35 -2.44 -21.58
C VAL A 16 -9.60 -2.25 -20.08
N THR A 17 -8.57 -2.38 -19.25
CA THR A 17 -8.69 -2.21 -17.79
C THR A 17 -9.02 -0.77 -17.41
N CYS A 18 -8.45 0.24 -18.07
CA CYS A 18 -8.78 1.64 -17.84
C CYS A 18 -10.21 1.97 -18.27
N VAL A 19 -10.67 1.48 -19.44
CA VAL A 19 -12.05 1.67 -19.89
C VAL A 19 -13.03 0.98 -18.94
N ALA A 20 -12.74 -0.26 -18.54
CA ALA A 20 -13.54 -1.00 -17.56
C ALA A 20 -13.59 -0.27 -16.21
N PHE A 21 -12.48 0.34 -15.77
CA PHE A 21 -12.45 1.16 -14.57
C PHE A 21 -13.34 2.39 -14.70
N VAL A 22 -13.28 3.13 -15.81
CA VAL A 22 -14.14 4.30 -16.04
C VAL A 22 -15.61 3.93 -16.00
N VAL A 23 -16.00 2.86 -16.71
CA VAL A 23 -17.37 2.33 -16.67
C VAL A 23 -17.75 1.94 -15.24
N PHE A 24 -16.85 1.28 -14.52
CA PHE A 24 -17.07 0.90 -13.13
C PHE A 24 -17.25 2.11 -12.21
N VAL A 25 -16.52 3.22 -12.40
CA VAL A 25 -16.71 4.46 -11.62
C VAL A 25 -18.12 5.02 -11.85
N PHE A 26 -18.60 5.10 -13.09
CA PHE A 26 -19.97 5.55 -13.37
C PHE A 26 -21.04 4.62 -12.78
N LEU A 27 -20.85 3.31 -12.91
CA LEU A 27 -21.71 2.32 -12.27
C LEU A 27 -21.66 2.43 -10.75
N ALA A 28 -20.48 2.70 -10.18
CA ALA A 28 -20.33 2.80 -8.74
C ALA A 28 -21.09 4.00 -8.17
N GLN A 29 -21.03 5.16 -8.84
CA GLN A 29 -21.78 6.34 -8.40
C GLN A 29 -23.30 6.14 -8.45
N THR A 30 -23.79 5.32 -9.38
CA THR A 30 -25.22 5.09 -9.60
C THR A 30 -25.79 3.90 -8.82
N VAL A 31 -24.99 2.84 -8.66
CA VAL A 31 -25.41 1.54 -8.12
C VAL A 31 -24.77 1.22 -6.77
N LEU A 32 -23.52 1.65 -6.52
CA LEU A 32 -22.81 1.30 -5.28
C LEU A 32 -23.40 1.99 -4.05
N ALA A 33 -24.02 3.15 -4.21
CA ALA A 33 -24.80 3.80 -3.15
C ALA A 33 -25.96 2.90 -2.66
N ALA A 34 -26.51 2.04 -3.54
CA ALA A 34 -27.55 1.07 -3.19
C ALA A 34 -27.00 -0.25 -2.62
N ILE A 35 -25.73 -0.61 -2.89
CA ILE A 35 -25.15 -1.93 -2.55
C ILE A 35 -24.16 -1.87 -1.37
N LEU A 36 -23.41 -0.78 -1.18
CA LEU A 36 -22.46 -0.57 -0.08
C LEU A 36 -22.78 0.70 0.73
N PRO A 37 -23.92 0.73 1.45
CA PRO A 37 -24.41 1.93 2.13
C PRO A 37 -23.43 2.51 3.16
N SER A 38 -22.59 1.69 3.80
CA SER A 38 -21.68 2.16 4.86
C SER A 38 -20.47 2.96 4.36
N GLN A 39 -20.01 2.76 3.12
CA GLN A 39 -18.87 3.50 2.54
C GLN A 39 -19.35 4.77 1.81
N GLY A 40 -20.56 4.75 1.24
CA GLY A 40 -21.23 5.95 0.73
C GLY A 40 -21.52 6.98 1.82
N ASN A 41 -21.78 6.50 3.05
CA ASN A 41 -21.98 7.36 4.20
C ASN A 41 -20.79 8.28 4.51
N ASP A 42 -19.53 7.90 4.27
CA ASP A 42 -18.39 8.79 4.50
C ASP A 42 -18.39 9.99 3.52
N ALA A 43 -18.68 9.74 2.24
CA ALA A 43 -18.80 10.78 1.23
C ALA A 43 -20.03 11.67 1.46
N GLU A 44 -21.14 11.07 1.89
CA GLU A 44 -22.37 11.79 2.25
C GLU A 44 -22.20 12.59 3.56
N THR A 45 -21.44 12.06 4.52
CA THR A 45 -21.10 12.74 5.79
C THR A 45 -20.18 13.92 5.55
N VAL A 46 -19.20 13.78 4.66
CA VAL A 46 -18.39 14.91 4.18
C VAL A 46 -19.25 15.96 3.47
N ALA A 47 -20.18 15.55 2.60
CA ALA A 47 -21.10 16.46 1.94
C ALA A 47 -22.04 17.18 2.94
N LYS A 48 -22.54 16.47 3.97
CA LYS A 48 -23.34 17.03 5.07
C LYS A 48 -22.53 17.95 5.99
N MET A 49 -21.25 17.65 6.24
CA MET A 49 -20.37 18.55 6.98
C MET A 49 -20.04 19.82 6.18
N SER A 50 -19.97 19.75 4.85
CA SER A 50 -19.77 20.94 4.02
C SER A 50 -20.97 21.90 4.01
N SER A 51 -22.18 21.41 4.30
CA SER A 51 -23.38 22.25 4.47
C SER A 51 -23.57 22.78 5.90
N MET A 52 -22.81 22.26 6.88
CA MET A 52 -22.78 22.76 8.26
C MET A 52 -21.56 23.66 8.46
N THR A 53 -21.69 24.94 8.10
CA THR A 53 -20.61 25.95 8.09
C THR A 53 -20.14 26.41 9.49
N ALA A 54 -20.34 25.62 10.55
CA ALA A 54 -20.12 26.06 11.93
C ALA A 54 -19.57 24.95 12.84
N SER A 55 -18.28 24.66 12.71
CA SER A 55 -17.38 24.23 13.81
C SER A 55 -16.01 23.86 13.23
N ALA A 56 -15.28 24.86 12.75
CA ALA A 56 -13.91 24.72 12.26
C ALA A 56 -12.87 24.66 13.41
N GLU A 57 -13.20 24.00 14.53
CA GLU A 57 -12.34 23.99 15.74
C GLU A 57 -11.59 22.67 15.98
N THR A 58 -11.75 21.66 15.13
CA THR A 58 -10.96 20.43 15.23
C THR A 58 -10.14 20.20 13.97
N PHE A 59 -8.81 20.22 14.14
CA PHE A 59 -7.79 19.85 13.17
C PHE A 59 -7.94 18.37 12.75
N ASP A 60 -9.00 18.06 12.00
CA ASP A 60 -9.28 16.72 11.52
C ASP A 60 -9.41 16.74 9.99
N GLY A 61 -8.84 15.74 9.31
CA GLY A 61 -8.70 15.71 7.84
C GLY A 61 -10.02 15.85 7.08
N TYR A 62 -11.16 15.75 7.77
CA TYR A 62 -12.49 16.03 7.25
C TYR A 62 -12.73 17.51 6.93
N ALA A 63 -12.14 18.46 7.66
CA ALA A 63 -12.27 19.89 7.38
C ALA A 63 -11.58 20.30 6.07
N ALA A 64 -10.38 19.77 5.81
CA ALA A 64 -9.70 19.99 4.53
C ALA A 64 -10.51 19.44 3.36
N VAL A 65 -11.11 18.25 3.53
CA VAL A 65 -11.93 17.63 2.49
C VAL A 65 -13.25 18.39 2.30
N SER A 66 -13.90 18.87 3.36
CA SER A 66 -15.15 19.65 3.23
C SER A 66 -14.92 20.97 2.49
N LEU A 67 -13.79 21.65 2.70
CA LEU A 67 -13.39 22.82 1.92
C LEU A 67 -13.22 22.48 0.44
N ILE A 68 -12.57 21.35 0.13
CA ILE A 68 -12.42 20.92 -1.27
C ILE A 68 -13.78 20.59 -1.88
N TYR A 69 -14.69 19.96 -1.13
CA TYR A 69 -16.06 19.71 -1.56
C TYR A 69 -16.83 21.00 -1.85
N ALA A 70 -16.67 22.03 -1.02
CA ALA A 70 -17.32 23.33 -1.21
C ALA A 70 -16.84 24.06 -2.47
N HIS A 71 -15.58 23.85 -2.88
CA HIS A 71 -14.97 24.51 -4.04
C HIS A 71 -14.94 23.65 -5.31
N THR A 72 -15.43 22.42 -5.27
CA THR A 72 -15.47 21.52 -6.44
C THR A 72 -16.90 21.10 -6.76
N ASN A 73 -17.24 21.07 -8.04
CA ASN A 73 -18.50 20.46 -8.48
C ASN A 73 -18.32 18.94 -8.65
N GLU A 74 -19.44 18.24 -8.84
CA GLU A 74 -19.44 16.78 -9.02
C GLU A 74 -18.62 16.34 -10.24
N ALA A 75 -18.69 17.08 -11.34
CA ALA A 75 -17.93 16.79 -12.56
C ALA A 75 -16.41 16.81 -12.33
N ILE A 76 -15.89 17.80 -11.59
CA ILE A 76 -14.47 17.90 -11.25
C ILE A 76 -14.06 16.73 -10.35
N ARG A 77 -14.86 16.39 -9.33
CA ARG A 77 -14.56 15.25 -8.45
C ARG A 77 -14.52 13.93 -9.23
N MET A 78 -15.46 13.73 -10.15
CA MET A 78 -15.48 12.57 -11.04
C MET A 78 -14.26 12.52 -11.96
N ALA A 79 -13.89 13.66 -12.55
CA ALA A 79 -12.69 13.75 -13.36
C ALA A 79 -11.43 13.41 -12.54
N MET A 80 -11.33 13.88 -11.29
CA MET A 80 -10.22 13.53 -10.40
C MET A 80 -10.15 12.03 -10.13
N LEU A 81 -11.27 11.37 -9.80
CA LEU A 81 -11.31 9.92 -9.58
C LEU A 81 -10.85 9.14 -10.81
N ILE A 82 -11.36 9.51 -11.99
CA ILE A 82 -11.02 8.88 -13.26
C ILE A 82 -9.53 9.06 -13.55
N VAL A 83 -9.01 10.29 -13.48
CA VAL A 83 -7.60 10.58 -13.80
C VAL A 83 -6.67 9.84 -12.84
N LEU A 84 -6.92 9.90 -11.53
CA LEU A 84 -6.08 9.26 -10.52
C LEU A 84 -6.13 7.72 -10.61
N GLY A 85 -7.31 7.15 -10.84
CA GLY A 85 -7.47 5.71 -11.01
C GLY A 85 -6.82 5.19 -12.30
N VAL A 86 -7.04 5.86 -13.44
CA VAL A 86 -6.38 5.55 -14.71
C VAL A 86 -4.87 5.68 -14.60
N ALA A 87 -4.36 6.73 -13.94
CA ALA A 87 -2.92 6.89 -13.72
C ALA A 87 -2.34 5.75 -12.87
N THR A 88 -3.03 5.35 -11.79
CA THR A 88 -2.60 4.25 -10.91
C THR A 88 -2.56 2.92 -11.64
N ILE A 89 -3.63 2.58 -12.36
CA ILE A 89 -3.74 1.35 -13.16
C ILE A 89 -2.68 1.34 -14.27
N GLY A 90 -2.59 2.45 -15.01
CA GLY A 90 -1.64 2.62 -16.11
C GLY A 90 -0.20 2.42 -15.63
N LEU A 91 0.20 3.06 -14.54
CA LEU A 91 1.55 2.94 -13.98
C LEU A 91 1.85 1.52 -13.47
N LEU A 92 0.92 0.87 -12.76
CA LEU A 92 1.11 -0.49 -12.27
C LEU A 92 1.35 -1.49 -13.42
N LEU A 93 0.57 -1.37 -14.51
CA LEU A 93 0.62 -2.29 -15.63
C LEU A 93 1.70 -1.94 -16.67
N TRP A 94 2.16 -0.69 -16.72
CA TRP A 94 3.10 -0.19 -17.72
C TRP A 94 4.40 -1.01 -17.81
N TRP A 95 4.89 -1.48 -16.67
CA TRP A 95 6.15 -2.21 -16.56
C TRP A 95 6.06 -3.71 -16.87
N LEU A 96 4.86 -4.26 -17.04
CA LEU A 96 4.62 -5.70 -17.14
C LEU A 96 4.46 -6.14 -18.60
N ARG A 97 5.02 -7.29 -18.97
CA ARG A 97 4.91 -7.79 -20.36
C ARG A 97 4.39 -9.22 -20.44
N LEU A 98 4.49 -10.03 -19.39
CA LEU A 98 3.99 -11.40 -19.41
C LEU A 98 2.50 -11.46 -19.03
N PRO A 99 1.71 -12.34 -19.65
CA PRO A 99 0.30 -12.49 -19.31
C PRO A 99 0.10 -12.88 -17.84
N ARG A 100 0.93 -13.77 -17.30
CA ARG A 100 0.85 -14.19 -15.88
C ARG A 100 1.04 -13.04 -14.88
N THR A 101 1.96 -12.12 -15.15
CA THR A 101 2.23 -10.98 -14.27
C THR A 101 1.16 -9.91 -14.41
N LEU A 102 0.62 -9.73 -15.63
CA LEU A 102 -0.57 -8.92 -15.86
C LEU A 102 -1.78 -9.48 -15.09
N THR A 103 -2.06 -10.78 -15.16
CA THR A 103 -3.15 -11.40 -14.38
C THR A 103 -2.95 -11.21 -12.88
N LEU A 104 -1.73 -11.38 -12.37
CA LEU A 104 -1.42 -11.13 -10.97
C LEU A 104 -1.65 -9.66 -10.58
N ALA A 105 -1.24 -8.71 -11.42
CA ALA A 105 -1.48 -7.28 -11.21
C ALA A 105 -2.97 -6.94 -11.19
N LEU A 106 -3.75 -7.52 -12.11
CA LEU A 106 -5.20 -7.34 -12.16
C LEU A 106 -5.87 -7.90 -10.91
N ALA A 107 -5.46 -9.09 -10.44
CA ALA A 107 -5.95 -9.65 -9.19
C ALA A 107 -5.62 -8.72 -8.00
N CYS A 108 -4.41 -8.15 -7.96
CA CYS A 108 -3.99 -7.21 -6.92
C CYS A 108 -4.76 -5.88 -6.95
N LEU A 109 -5.30 -5.47 -8.11
CA LEU A 109 -6.05 -4.22 -8.27
C LEU A 109 -7.48 -4.28 -7.73
N VAL A 110 -8.08 -5.46 -7.64
CA VAL A 110 -9.48 -5.63 -7.24
C VAL A 110 -9.79 -5.00 -5.87
N PRO A 111 -8.99 -5.14 -4.80
CA PRO A 111 -9.25 -4.44 -3.53
C PRO A 111 -9.23 -2.91 -3.70
N ALA A 112 -8.29 -2.37 -4.48
CA ALA A 112 -8.23 -0.93 -4.76
C ALA A 112 -9.46 -0.44 -5.53
N TRP A 113 -9.95 -1.24 -6.48
CA TRP A 113 -11.16 -0.93 -7.24
C TRP A 113 -12.41 -0.93 -6.37
N LEU A 114 -12.57 -1.92 -5.49
CA LEU A 114 -13.80 -2.06 -4.72
C LEU A 114 -13.85 -1.13 -3.51
N LEU A 115 -12.71 -0.85 -2.89
CA LEU A 115 -12.66 -0.18 -1.58
C LEU A 115 -12.29 1.30 -1.66
N TYR A 116 -11.67 1.75 -2.75
CA TYR A 116 -10.98 3.03 -2.74
C TYR A 116 -11.14 3.86 -4.02
N LEU A 117 -10.66 3.38 -5.16
CA LEU A 117 -10.50 4.18 -6.37
C LEU A 117 -11.79 4.86 -6.92
N PRO A 118 -13.00 4.29 -6.80
CA PRO A 118 -14.22 4.92 -7.31
C PRO A 118 -14.88 5.87 -6.30
N LEU A 119 -14.35 5.99 -5.07
CA LEU A 119 -14.97 6.75 -3.98
C LEU A 119 -14.20 8.04 -3.71
N PHE A 120 -14.86 9.18 -3.84
CA PHE A 120 -14.26 10.46 -3.49
C PHE A 120 -14.26 10.65 -1.98
N THR A 121 -13.20 10.20 -1.33
CA THR A 121 -12.98 10.31 0.12
C THR A 121 -11.65 10.98 0.43
N LYS A 122 -11.34 11.21 1.70
CA LYS A 122 -10.02 11.68 2.17
C LYS A 122 -8.85 10.85 1.65
N ASP A 123 -9.10 9.59 1.32
CA ASP A 123 -8.07 8.70 0.79
C ASP A 123 -7.70 9.07 -0.65
N THR A 124 -8.57 9.73 -1.41
CA THR A 124 -8.33 10.14 -2.81
C THR A 124 -7.04 10.95 -2.93
N PHE A 125 -6.79 11.79 -1.91
CA PHE A 125 -5.62 12.65 -1.83
C PHE A 125 -4.32 11.92 -1.46
N VAL A 126 -4.41 10.66 -1.00
CA VAL A 126 -3.23 9.79 -0.85
C VAL A 126 -2.71 9.36 -2.22
N THR A 127 -3.57 9.07 -3.21
CA THR A 127 -3.12 8.59 -4.54
C THR A 127 -2.05 9.46 -5.19
N PRO A 128 -2.20 10.80 -5.32
CA PRO A 128 -1.14 11.62 -5.93
C PRO A 128 0.18 11.56 -5.13
N VAL A 129 0.13 11.40 -3.80
CA VAL A 129 1.32 11.21 -2.96
C VAL A 129 2.00 9.88 -3.27
N ILE A 130 1.23 8.80 -3.43
CA ILE A 130 1.75 7.47 -3.78
C ILE A 130 2.32 7.45 -5.20
N ILE A 131 1.61 8.03 -6.18
CA ILE A 131 2.07 8.17 -7.57
C ILE A 131 3.39 8.95 -7.60
N GLY A 132 3.39 10.16 -7.01
CA GLY A 132 4.57 11.01 -6.98
C GLY A 132 5.76 10.34 -6.29
N SER A 133 5.53 9.72 -5.13
CA SER A 133 6.57 8.99 -4.40
C SER A 133 7.09 7.80 -5.19
N THR A 134 6.21 7.04 -5.84
CA THR A 134 6.65 5.92 -6.69
C THR A 134 7.50 6.41 -7.85
N LEU A 135 7.09 7.47 -8.55
CA LEU A 135 7.84 8.04 -9.67
C LEU A 135 9.20 8.60 -9.22
N VAL A 136 9.26 9.30 -8.10
CA VAL A 136 10.52 9.80 -7.51
C VAL A 136 11.43 8.63 -7.13
N LEU A 137 10.89 7.61 -6.48
CA LEU A 137 11.68 6.46 -6.01
C LEU A 137 12.10 5.52 -7.14
N THR A 138 11.39 5.45 -8.26
CA THR A 138 11.73 4.58 -9.40
C THR A 138 12.46 5.32 -10.52
N GLY A 139 12.34 6.65 -10.55
CA GLY A 139 12.81 7.50 -11.64
C GLY A 139 14.33 7.61 -11.77
N PHE A 140 14.74 8.34 -12.81
CA PHE A 140 16.12 8.43 -13.29
C PHE A 140 17.07 9.25 -12.41
N GLN A 141 16.57 9.93 -11.37
CA GLN A 141 17.42 10.77 -10.54
C GLN A 141 18.44 9.91 -9.78
N ARG A 142 19.73 10.16 -10.03
CA ARG A 142 20.84 9.46 -9.37
C ARG A 142 21.06 9.92 -7.93
N ASN A 143 20.60 11.11 -7.57
CA ASN A 143 20.83 11.68 -6.25
C ASN A 143 19.92 11.05 -5.18
N LEU A 144 20.53 10.28 -4.29
CA LEU A 144 19.92 9.62 -3.13
C LEU A 144 19.18 10.63 -2.24
N SER A 145 19.82 11.74 -1.89
CA SER A 145 19.28 12.74 -0.97
C SER A 145 18.05 13.42 -1.53
N LEU A 146 18.03 13.66 -2.85
CA LEU A 146 16.89 14.28 -3.52
C LEU A 146 15.68 13.34 -3.56
N ARG A 147 15.88 12.04 -3.81
CA ARG A 147 14.82 11.02 -3.75
C ARG A 147 14.20 10.95 -2.36
N ILE A 148 15.03 10.87 -1.32
CA ILE A 148 14.55 10.85 0.07
C ILE A 148 13.86 12.15 0.42
N GLY A 149 14.46 13.30 0.10
CA GLY A 149 13.91 14.62 0.42
C GLY A 149 12.55 14.87 -0.23
N LEU A 150 12.39 14.58 -1.52
CA LEU A 150 11.12 14.76 -2.23
C LEU A 150 10.03 13.81 -1.71
N THR A 151 10.34 12.52 -1.51
CA THR A 151 9.36 11.60 -0.91
C THR A 151 8.98 12.04 0.50
N SER A 152 9.93 12.47 1.31
CA SER A 152 9.67 12.97 2.68
C SER A 152 8.79 14.22 2.65
N ALA A 153 9.05 15.16 1.74
CA ALA A 153 8.26 16.38 1.59
C ALA A 153 6.80 16.06 1.21
N LEU A 154 6.58 15.12 0.28
CA LEU A 154 5.22 14.68 -0.10
C LEU A 154 4.46 14.07 1.10
N TYR A 155 5.13 13.23 1.89
CA TYR A 155 4.53 12.61 3.08
C TYR A 155 4.24 13.62 4.19
N LEU A 156 5.16 14.56 4.45
CA LEU A 156 4.97 15.60 5.46
C LEU A 156 3.82 16.54 5.07
N LEU A 157 3.77 16.98 3.80
CA LEU A 157 2.68 17.81 3.30
C LEU A 157 1.32 17.12 3.48
N TYR A 158 1.24 15.84 3.11
CA TYR A 158 0.02 15.06 3.30
C TYR A 158 -0.32 14.88 4.79
N ALA A 159 0.68 14.64 5.62
CA ALA A 159 0.46 14.40 7.05
C ALA A 159 -0.10 15.63 7.78
N VAL A 160 0.38 16.81 7.42
CA VAL A 160 -0.08 18.09 8.00
C VAL A 160 -1.52 18.39 7.59
N ILE A 161 -1.91 18.09 6.35
CA ILE A 161 -3.22 18.48 5.82
C ILE A 161 -4.31 17.45 6.14
N PHE A 162 -4.00 16.16 5.99
CA PHE A 162 -5.04 15.11 6.00
C PHE A 162 -4.91 14.13 7.15
N ARG A 163 -3.71 13.57 7.40
CA ARG A 163 -3.54 12.45 8.34
C ARG A 163 -2.17 12.45 9.01
N GLN A 164 -2.11 12.91 10.27
CA GLN A 164 -0.86 13.09 11.02
C GLN A 164 -0.02 11.80 11.16
N TYR A 165 -0.64 10.61 11.22
CA TYR A 165 0.09 9.35 11.35
C TYR A 165 1.01 9.02 10.15
N PHE A 166 0.89 9.73 9.02
CA PHE A 166 1.85 9.62 7.92
C PHE A 166 3.27 10.07 8.32
N ILE A 167 3.42 10.88 9.38
CA ILE A 167 4.74 11.17 9.98
C ILE A 167 5.37 9.90 10.53
N ILE A 168 4.58 9.01 11.16
CA ILE A 168 5.06 7.74 11.69
C ILE A 168 5.45 6.81 10.55
N ILE A 169 4.66 6.75 9.47
CA ILE A 169 5.00 6.00 8.25
C ILE A 169 6.35 6.48 7.69
N LEU A 170 6.55 7.79 7.60
CA LEU A 170 7.79 8.38 7.13
C LEU A 170 8.98 8.02 8.03
N ALA A 171 8.82 8.14 9.36
CA ALA A 171 9.86 7.79 10.33
C ALA A 171 10.26 6.31 10.23
N VAL A 172 9.27 5.41 10.17
CA VAL A 172 9.50 3.97 10.00
C VAL A 172 10.20 3.68 8.67
N TRP A 173 9.78 4.33 7.58
CA TRP A 173 10.43 4.17 6.27
C TRP A 173 11.90 4.59 6.29
N LEU A 174 12.21 5.77 6.85
CA LEU A 174 13.60 6.23 6.98
C LEU A 174 14.43 5.26 7.83
N GLY A 175 13.88 4.75 8.93
CA GLY A 175 14.51 3.70 9.73
C GLY A 175 14.78 2.42 8.94
N LEU A 176 13.82 1.97 8.12
CA LEU A 176 13.98 0.82 7.23
C LEU A 176 15.07 1.08 6.16
N LEU A 177 15.18 2.28 5.62
CA LEU A 177 16.25 2.63 4.67
C LEU A 177 17.64 2.50 5.32
N VAL A 178 17.79 2.96 6.56
CA VAL A 178 19.03 2.77 7.34
C VAL A 178 19.30 1.28 7.53
N LEU A 179 18.30 0.50 7.98
CA LEU A 179 18.43 -0.95 8.17
C LEU A 179 18.86 -1.69 6.91
N LEU A 180 18.33 -1.29 5.74
CA LEU A 180 18.70 -1.87 4.46
C LEU A 180 20.16 -1.60 4.07
N ARG A 181 20.74 -0.48 4.51
CA ARG A 181 22.10 -0.04 4.15
C ARG A 181 23.18 -0.53 5.10
N VAL A 182 22.87 -0.75 6.37
CA VAL A 182 23.85 -1.19 7.36
C VAL A 182 24.14 -2.69 7.27
N LYS A 183 25.35 -3.07 7.72
CA LYS A 183 25.79 -4.48 7.82
C LYS A 183 24.94 -5.24 8.85
N TRP A 184 24.87 -6.57 8.73
CA TRP A 184 23.97 -7.42 9.52
C TRP A 184 24.12 -7.25 11.04
N TYR A 185 25.35 -7.09 11.55
CA TYR A 185 25.59 -6.91 12.98
C TYR A 185 25.05 -5.58 13.50
N TRP A 186 25.14 -4.49 12.71
CA TRP A 186 24.50 -3.21 13.04
C TRP A 186 22.97 -3.32 12.98
N ARG A 187 22.40 -4.19 12.14
CA ARG A 187 20.95 -4.44 12.17
C ARG A 187 20.52 -5.03 13.50
N ILE A 188 21.28 -6.00 14.02
CA ILE A 188 21.00 -6.59 15.34
C ILE A 188 21.09 -5.52 16.43
N ILE A 189 22.15 -4.69 16.41
CA ILE A 189 22.30 -3.59 17.37
C ILE A 189 21.10 -2.63 17.29
N ILE A 190 20.72 -2.17 16.09
CA ILE A 190 19.58 -1.27 15.93
C ILE A 190 18.28 -1.93 16.39
N LEU A 191 18.05 -3.20 16.05
CA LEU A 191 16.86 -3.95 16.47
C LEU A 191 16.80 -4.16 17.99
N ALA A 192 17.95 -4.17 18.68
CA ALA A 192 18.02 -4.21 20.14
C ALA A 192 17.85 -2.81 20.77
N VAL A 193 18.43 -1.77 20.16
CA VAL A 193 18.38 -0.38 20.66
C VAL A 193 17.00 0.23 20.47
N VAL A 194 16.29 -0.05 19.37
CA VAL A 194 14.95 0.54 19.11
C VAL A 194 13.95 0.23 20.23
N PRO A 195 13.79 -1.02 20.71
CA PRO A 195 12.98 -1.31 21.88
C PRO A 195 13.42 -0.57 23.14
N LEU A 196 14.73 -0.42 23.38
CA LEU A 196 15.25 0.32 24.54
C LEU A 196 14.94 1.81 24.46
N LEU A 197 15.05 2.41 23.27
CA LEU A 197 14.64 3.80 23.03
C LEU A 197 13.13 3.98 23.16
N ALA A 198 12.35 2.98 22.76
CA ALA A 198 10.90 2.97 22.97
C ALA A 198 10.58 3.04 24.48
N MET A 199 11.34 2.36 25.34
CA MET A 199 11.16 2.47 26.80
C MET A 199 11.35 3.88 27.37
N LEU A 200 11.97 4.81 26.62
CA LEU A 200 12.13 6.21 27.03
C LEU A 200 10.96 7.11 26.63
N LEU A 201 10.04 6.61 25.79
CA LEU A 201 8.84 7.35 25.40
C LEU A 201 7.84 7.38 26.56
N PRO A 202 7.11 8.50 26.74
CA PRO A 202 6.17 8.63 27.84
C PRO A 202 4.93 7.72 27.64
N ASP A 203 4.41 7.15 28.72
CA ASP A 203 3.30 6.18 28.68
C ASP A 203 2.03 6.73 28.01
N ASN A 204 1.77 8.02 28.15
CA ASN A 204 0.64 8.70 27.50
C ASN A 204 0.67 8.59 25.96
N LEU A 205 1.84 8.51 25.35
CA LEU A 205 1.98 8.30 23.91
C LEU A 205 1.50 6.90 23.51
N TYR A 206 1.88 5.88 24.29
CA TYR A 206 1.45 4.51 24.06
C TYR A 206 -0.04 4.32 24.25
N GLU A 207 -0.62 4.94 25.27
CA GLU A 207 -2.06 4.95 25.50
C GLU A 207 -2.79 5.62 24.36
N THR A 208 -2.33 6.82 23.95
CA THR A 208 -2.93 7.55 22.83
C THR A 208 -2.94 6.70 21.56
N LEU A 209 -1.82 6.06 21.21
CA LEU A 209 -1.73 5.21 20.02
C LEU A 209 -2.66 3.99 20.07
N GLN A 210 -2.83 3.37 21.25
CA GLN A 210 -3.71 2.22 21.44
C GLN A 210 -5.20 2.61 21.44
N MET A 211 -5.55 3.74 22.06
CA MET A 211 -6.94 4.17 22.24
C MET A 211 -7.62 4.62 20.96
N GLN A 212 -6.86 5.16 19.99
CA GLN A 212 -7.44 5.65 18.72
C GLN A 212 -8.33 4.61 18.04
N ARG A 213 -7.92 3.33 18.05
CA ARG A 213 -8.72 2.24 17.48
C ARG A 213 -10.02 2.04 18.23
N ASP A 214 -9.94 1.92 19.55
CA ASP A 214 -11.10 1.61 20.38
C ASP A 214 -12.12 2.74 20.32
N ILE A 215 -11.69 4.00 20.32
CA ILE A 215 -12.58 5.18 20.19
C ILE A 215 -13.38 5.11 18.89
N VAL A 216 -12.72 4.80 17.77
CA VAL A 216 -13.38 4.67 16.46
C VAL A 216 -14.34 3.47 16.44
N ASN A 217 -13.99 2.37 17.09
CA ASN A 217 -14.86 1.20 17.16
C ASN A 217 -16.06 1.40 18.08
N TYR A 218 -15.88 2.09 19.21
CA TYR A 218 -16.97 2.45 20.12
C TYR A 218 -18.02 3.33 19.42
N SER A 219 -17.59 4.32 18.61
CA SER A 219 -18.52 5.18 17.86
C SER A 219 -19.29 4.45 16.75
N ARG A 220 -18.83 3.25 16.35
CA ARG A 220 -19.45 2.40 15.32
C ARG A 220 -20.33 1.28 15.90
N LEU A 221 -20.33 1.09 17.23
CA LEU A 221 -21.20 0.11 17.89
C LEU A 221 -22.66 0.47 17.62
N GLY A 222 -23.36 -0.41 16.91
CA GLY A 222 -24.77 -0.24 16.50
C GLY A 222 -24.99 0.06 15.01
N GLY A 223 -23.94 0.32 14.21
CA GLY A 223 -24.05 0.59 12.77
C GLY A 223 -23.75 -0.60 11.85
N GLN A 224 -24.27 -0.58 10.62
CA GLN A 224 -24.09 -1.66 9.60
C GLN A 224 -22.64 -1.88 9.12
N GLY A 225 -21.66 -1.08 9.57
CA GLY A 225 -20.24 -1.21 9.22
C GLY A 225 -19.40 -2.07 10.18
N ASN A 226 -19.99 -2.59 11.27
CA ASN A 226 -19.23 -3.10 12.42
C ASN A 226 -18.75 -4.57 12.31
N ARG A 227 -18.90 -5.24 11.15
CA ARG A 227 -18.75 -6.71 11.05
C ARG A 227 -17.33 -7.24 11.25
N THR A 228 -16.30 -6.42 11.04
CA THR A 228 -14.88 -6.82 11.21
C THR A 228 -14.11 -5.95 12.19
N ALA A 229 -14.80 -5.02 12.86
CA ALA A 229 -14.21 -4.20 13.90
C ALA A 229 -13.79 -5.06 15.09
N PHE A 230 -12.70 -4.68 15.75
CA PHE A 230 -12.21 -5.38 16.94
C PHE A 230 -11.58 -4.40 17.94
N MET A 231 -11.77 -4.68 19.22
CA MET A 231 -11.19 -3.89 20.31
C MET A 231 -9.76 -4.36 20.60
N ASN A 232 -8.99 -3.56 21.34
CA ASN A 232 -7.78 -4.04 22.00
C ASN A 232 -8.05 -5.31 22.83
N LEU A 233 -7.06 -6.21 22.87
CA LEU A 233 -7.15 -7.47 23.60
C LEU A 233 -7.06 -7.24 25.12
N VAL A 234 -6.21 -6.28 25.50
CA VAL A 234 -6.03 -5.82 26.88
C VAL A 234 -6.26 -4.32 26.94
N GLN A 235 -6.71 -3.82 28.09
CA GLN A 235 -6.93 -2.39 28.29
C GLN A 235 -5.62 -1.62 27.99
N PRO A 236 -5.67 -0.52 27.23
CA PRO A 236 -4.50 0.33 27.03
C PRO A 236 -3.96 0.86 28.36
N ASP A 237 -2.74 0.46 28.72
CA ASP A 237 -2.04 0.84 29.96
C ASP A 237 -0.53 0.97 29.66
N GLY A 238 -0.17 2.09 29.03
CA GLY A 238 1.20 2.44 28.67
C GLY A 238 1.93 1.42 27.77
N LEU A 239 3.25 1.35 27.95
CA LEU A 239 4.14 0.50 27.15
C LEU A 239 3.87 -1.01 27.33
N ARG A 240 3.44 -1.45 28.51
CA ARG A 240 3.34 -2.89 28.83
C ARG A 240 2.30 -3.60 27.97
N THR A 241 1.19 -2.92 27.70
CA THR A 241 0.08 -3.47 26.91
C THR A 241 0.26 -3.23 25.42
N PHE A 242 1.11 -2.26 25.03
CA PHE A 242 1.30 -1.87 23.63
C PHE A 242 1.74 -3.02 22.72
N PRO A 243 2.80 -3.80 23.01
CA PRO A 243 3.19 -4.93 22.17
C PRO A 243 2.11 -6.00 22.05
N ILE A 244 1.36 -6.27 23.14
CA ILE A 244 0.29 -7.28 23.16
C ILE A 244 -0.82 -6.86 22.21
N ASN A 245 -1.29 -5.62 22.34
CA ASN A 245 -2.35 -5.07 21.51
C ASN A 245 -1.93 -4.89 20.05
N TYR A 246 -0.66 -4.51 19.80
CA TYR A 246 -0.10 -4.43 18.45
C TYR A 246 -0.02 -5.79 17.77
N LEU A 247 0.52 -6.82 18.45
CA LEU A 247 0.62 -8.17 17.91
C LEU A 247 -0.75 -8.79 17.67
N TYR A 248 -1.71 -8.56 18.57
CA TYR A 248 -3.10 -8.97 18.39
C TYR A 248 -3.71 -8.33 17.13
N ALA A 249 -3.52 -7.02 16.94
CA ALA A 249 -4.01 -6.31 15.78
C ALA A 249 -3.36 -6.79 14.48
N ALA A 250 -2.04 -6.94 14.48
CA ALA A 250 -1.29 -7.46 13.35
C ALA A 250 -1.78 -8.86 12.97
N TRP A 251 -2.05 -9.73 13.95
CA TRP A 251 -2.63 -11.04 13.69
C TRP A 251 -4.04 -10.95 13.09
N ARG A 252 -4.94 -10.18 13.70
CA ARG A 252 -6.32 -9.96 13.22
C ARG A 252 -6.39 -9.43 11.79
N LEU A 253 -5.55 -8.45 11.46
CA LEU A 253 -5.58 -7.75 10.17
C LEU A 253 -4.85 -8.51 9.06
N ASN A 254 -3.78 -9.23 9.38
CA ASN A 254 -2.97 -9.92 8.37
C ASN A 254 -3.39 -11.39 8.16
N PHE A 255 -4.19 -11.95 9.07
CA PHE A 255 -4.72 -13.31 8.93
C PHE A 255 -6.27 -13.36 8.99
N PRO A 256 -6.97 -12.64 8.10
CA PRO A 256 -8.43 -12.54 8.15
C PRO A 256 -9.16 -13.87 7.98
N ILE A 257 -8.52 -14.87 7.35
CA ILE A 257 -9.09 -16.20 7.16
C ILE A 257 -9.39 -16.92 8.50
N PHE A 258 -8.57 -16.69 9.53
CA PHE A 258 -8.78 -17.30 10.86
C PHE A 258 -9.81 -16.56 11.71
N VAL A 259 -10.32 -15.43 11.21
CA VAL A 259 -11.27 -14.58 11.93
C VAL A 259 -12.69 -14.77 11.41
N GLY A 260 -12.88 -14.67 10.10
CA GLY A 260 -14.21 -14.71 9.47
C GLY A 260 -14.51 -15.96 8.64
N GLY A 261 -13.49 -16.70 8.20
CA GLY A 261 -13.63 -17.98 7.49
C GLY A 261 -14.36 -17.96 6.13
N GLY A 262 -14.82 -16.81 5.63
CA GLY A 262 -15.58 -16.70 4.39
C GLY A 262 -14.71 -16.62 3.13
N LEU A 263 -15.34 -16.79 1.95
CA LEU A 263 -14.68 -16.68 0.65
C LEU A 263 -14.03 -15.31 0.43
N LYS A 264 -14.66 -14.23 0.92
CA LYS A 264 -14.09 -12.89 0.85
C LYS A 264 -12.83 -12.78 1.71
N GLU A 265 -12.83 -13.30 2.95
CA GLU A 265 -11.66 -13.31 3.82
C GLU A 265 -10.52 -14.14 3.24
N ALA A 266 -10.85 -15.29 2.62
CA ALA A 266 -9.87 -16.12 1.92
C ALA A 266 -9.22 -15.37 0.74
N TYR A 267 -10.02 -14.69 -0.08
CA TYR A 267 -9.50 -13.86 -1.17
C TYR A 267 -8.57 -12.73 -0.66
N LEU A 268 -9.01 -12.00 0.37
CA LEU A 268 -8.23 -10.91 0.96
C LEU A 268 -6.92 -11.42 1.60
N PHE A 269 -6.96 -12.59 2.24
CA PHE A 269 -5.77 -13.25 2.76
C PHE A 269 -4.78 -13.62 1.65
N VAL A 270 -5.26 -14.16 0.52
CA VAL A 270 -4.41 -14.46 -0.63
C VAL A 270 -3.76 -13.18 -1.19
N MET A 271 -4.50 -12.07 -1.27
CA MET A 271 -3.94 -10.78 -1.68
C MET A 271 -2.86 -10.28 -0.71
N LEU A 272 -3.09 -10.37 0.61
CA LEU A 272 -2.10 -10.01 1.62
C LEU A 272 -0.84 -10.87 1.52
N CYS A 273 -0.97 -12.17 1.27
CA CYS A 273 0.16 -13.06 1.02
C CYS A 273 0.95 -12.63 -0.22
N ILE A 274 0.26 -12.29 -1.32
CA ILE A 274 0.92 -11.77 -2.53
C ILE A 274 1.64 -10.45 -2.24
N TYR A 275 0.99 -9.50 -1.57
CA TYR A 275 1.58 -8.21 -1.22
C TYR A 275 2.83 -8.38 -0.36
N THR A 276 2.75 -9.25 0.65
CA THR A 276 3.86 -9.58 1.55
C THR A 276 5.02 -10.21 0.79
N LEU A 277 4.73 -11.13 -0.14
CA LEU A 277 5.75 -11.78 -0.97
C LEU A 277 6.42 -10.78 -1.93
N LEU A 278 5.66 -9.87 -2.55
CA LEU A 278 6.20 -8.80 -3.41
C LEU A 278 7.02 -7.78 -2.60
N MET A 279 6.59 -7.47 -1.38
CA MET A 279 7.32 -6.63 -0.45
C MET A 279 8.65 -7.26 -0.04
N ILE A 280 8.65 -8.51 0.45
CA ILE A 280 9.86 -9.22 0.88
C ILE A 280 10.83 -9.38 -0.29
N SER A 281 10.34 -9.79 -1.47
CA SER A 281 11.21 -9.92 -2.64
C SER A 281 11.79 -8.58 -3.08
N GLY A 282 11.02 -7.49 -2.99
CA GLY A 282 11.50 -6.14 -3.25
C GLY A 282 12.59 -5.69 -2.27
N LEU A 283 12.37 -5.89 -0.97
CA LEU A 283 13.35 -5.59 0.08
C LEU A 283 14.67 -6.36 -0.13
N ARG A 284 14.58 -7.61 -0.59
CA ARG A 284 15.74 -8.49 -0.86
C ARG A 284 16.39 -8.27 -2.22
N SER A 285 15.88 -7.37 -3.05
CA SER A 285 16.39 -7.14 -4.40
C SER A 285 17.81 -6.55 -4.44
N GLY A 286 18.27 -5.88 -3.39
CA GLY A 286 19.54 -5.15 -3.41
C GLY A 286 19.55 -3.92 -4.34
N ASN A 287 18.50 -3.70 -5.14
CA ASN A 287 18.35 -2.51 -5.98
C ASN A 287 17.50 -1.46 -5.25
N SER A 288 18.03 -0.25 -5.06
CA SER A 288 17.32 0.86 -4.41
C SER A 288 16.03 1.30 -5.11
N ARG A 289 15.88 1.08 -6.42
CA ARG A 289 14.66 1.41 -7.18
C ARG A 289 13.50 0.45 -6.89
N VAL A 290 13.80 -0.71 -6.29
CA VAL A 290 12.81 -1.74 -5.95
C VAL A 290 12.67 -1.85 -4.43
N SER A 291 13.80 -1.92 -3.71
CA SER A 291 13.82 -2.07 -2.25
C SER A 291 13.27 -0.86 -1.49
N TRP A 292 13.44 0.37 -1.96
CA TRP A 292 12.93 1.55 -1.23
C TRP A 292 11.42 1.74 -1.33
N PRO A 293 10.77 1.59 -2.50
CA PRO A 293 9.31 1.48 -2.56
C PRO A 293 8.78 0.33 -1.71
N ALA A 294 9.40 -0.85 -1.77
CA ALA A 294 9.01 -1.99 -0.94
C ALA A 294 9.15 -1.71 0.56
N ALA A 295 10.19 -0.97 0.98
CA ALA A 295 10.35 -0.50 2.36
C ALA A 295 9.27 0.50 2.74
N LEU A 296 8.84 1.37 1.82
CA LEU A 296 7.76 2.32 2.08
C LEU A 296 6.43 1.58 2.24
N PHE A 297 6.16 0.58 1.40
CA PHE A 297 5.01 -0.32 1.58
C PHE A 297 5.06 -1.04 2.93
N CYS A 298 6.23 -1.56 3.32
CA CYS A 298 6.44 -2.19 4.63
C CYS A 298 6.12 -1.21 5.78
N ALA A 299 6.54 0.06 5.67
CA ALA A 299 6.20 1.07 6.66
C ALA A 299 4.68 1.31 6.76
N HIS A 300 3.93 1.30 5.65
CA HIS A 300 2.46 1.38 5.70
C HIS A 300 1.90 0.16 6.42
N MET A 301 2.32 -1.05 6.04
CA MET A 301 1.85 -2.30 6.64
C MET A 301 2.09 -2.34 8.15
N LEU A 302 3.25 -1.89 8.63
CA LEU A 302 3.58 -1.84 10.06
C LEU A 302 2.71 -0.81 10.80
N VAL A 303 2.63 0.42 10.30
CA VAL A 303 1.92 1.51 10.98
C VAL A 303 0.40 1.32 10.96
N LEU A 304 -0.15 0.79 9.87
CA LEU A 304 -1.59 0.53 9.76
C LEU A 304 -2.10 -0.48 10.82
N ASN A 305 -1.26 -1.39 11.32
CA ASN A 305 -1.67 -2.29 12.40
C ASN A 305 -2.00 -1.55 13.72
N ILE A 306 -1.48 -0.33 13.90
CA ILE A 306 -1.76 0.50 15.08
C ILE A 306 -3.14 1.17 14.93
N PHE A 307 -3.36 1.81 13.77
CA PHE A 307 -4.45 2.76 13.59
C PHE A 307 -5.72 2.13 13.02
N GLU A 308 -5.63 0.99 12.35
CA GLU A 308 -6.77 0.47 11.61
C GLU A 308 -7.78 -0.26 12.51
N PRO A 309 -9.06 0.17 12.48
CA PRO A 309 -10.09 -0.39 13.35
C PRO A 309 -10.67 -1.71 12.86
N ASP A 310 -10.57 -1.98 11.57
CA ASP A 310 -11.23 -3.09 10.92
C ASP A 310 -10.47 -3.51 9.64
N LEU A 311 -10.78 -4.72 9.15
CA LEU A 311 -10.11 -5.30 7.99
C LEU A 311 -10.37 -4.53 6.69
N GLY A 312 -11.59 -3.97 6.53
CA GLY A 312 -11.98 -3.24 5.33
C GLY A 312 -11.19 -1.94 5.19
N SER A 313 -11.11 -1.15 6.27
CA SER A 313 -10.30 0.06 6.33
C SER A 313 -8.80 -0.24 6.16
N TYR A 314 -8.31 -1.31 6.80
CA TYR A 314 -6.94 -1.77 6.63
C TYR A 314 -6.58 -2.06 5.17
N LEU A 315 -7.39 -2.84 4.48
CA LEU A 315 -7.14 -3.18 3.07
C LEU A 315 -7.37 -2.01 2.14
N ARG A 316 -8.29 -1.09 2.46
CA ARG A 316 -8.46 0.16 1.73
C ARG A 316 -7.16 0.96 1.75
N HIS A 317 -6.60 1.25 2.92
CA HIS A 317 -5.35 2.01 3.01
C HIS A 317 -4.12 1.23 2.55
N LEU A 318 -4.08 -0.10 2.72
CA LEU A 318 -2.97 -0.90 2.20
C LEU A 318 -3.00 -0.98 0.67
N SER A 319 -4.19 -1.07 0.06
CA SER A 319 -4.35 -1.10 -1.40
C SER A 319 -4.04 0.24 -2.06
N THR A 320 -4.19 1.39 -1.37
CA THR A 320 -3.70 2.67 -1.89
C THR A 320 -2.18 2.68 -2.06
N ALA A 321 -1.46 1.97 -1.18
CA ALA A 321 0.00 1.81 -1.25
C ALA A 321 0.47 0.75 -2.27
N LEU A 322 -0.45 0.04 -2.95
CA LEU A 322 -0.13 -1.06 -3.89
C LEU A 322 0.91 -0.67 -4.95
N LEU A 323 0.88 0.57 -5.42
CA LEU A 323 1.78 1.04 -6.48
C LEU A 323 3.26 0.98 -6.06
N PHE A 324 3.57 0.99 -4.76
CA PHE A 324 4.93 0.76 -4.28
C PHE A 324 5.46 -0.65 -4.52
N LEU A 325 4.59 -1.64 -4.75
CA LEU A 325 4.96 -3.02 -5.08
C LEU A 325 5.15 -3.24 -6.59
N ALA A 326 4.75 -2.28 -7.42
CA ALA A 326 4.85 -2.39 -8.87
C ALA A 326 6.30 -2.60 -9.38
N PRO A 327 7.36 -1.97 -8.81
CA PRO A 327 8.74 -2.30 -9.15
C PRO A 327 9.14 -3.74 -8.81
N SER A 328 8.65 -4.29 -7.70
CA SER A 328 8.87 -5.70 -7.34
C SER A 328 8.21 -6.64 -8.33
N LEU A 329 6.98 -6.31 -8.75
CA LEU A 329 6.25 -7.08 -9.75
C LEU A 329 6.93 -7.02 -11.12
N ALA A 330 7.43 -5.86 -11.53
CA ALA A 330 8.22 -5.69 -12.74
C ALA A 330 9.55 -6.46 -12.71
N MET A 331 10.20 -6.52 -11.55
CA MET A 331 11.38 -7.36 -11.35
C MET A 331 11.05 -8.84 -11.56
N TRP A 332 9.96 -9.33 -10.97
CA TRP A 332 9.48 -10.70 -11.16
C TRP A 332 9.18 -10.99 -12.64
N ASP A 333 8.48 -10.09 -13.33
CA ASP A 333 8.21 -10.17 -14.77
C ASP A 333 9.48 -10.39 -15.60
N ARG A 334 10.56 -9.65 -15.30
CA ARG A 334 11.85 -9.75 -15.99
C ARG A 334 12.59 -11.06 -15.67
N LEU A 335 12.62 -11.47 -14.40
CA LEU A 335 13.25 -12.75 -14.00
C LEU A 335 12.61 -13.93 -14.72
N TRP A 336 11.29 -13.88 -14.85
CA TRP A 336 10.51 -14.88 -15.57
C TRP A 336 10.68 -14.86 -17.08
N GLN A 337 10.90 -13.70 -17.69
CA GLN A 337 11.28 -13.62 -19.10
C GLN A 337 12.66 -14.25 -19.31
N ALA A 338 13.62 -13.96 -18.44
CA ALA A 338 14.96 -14.52 -18.52
C ALA A 338 14.95 -16.06 -18.40
N SER A 339 14.16 -16.63 -17.50
CA SER A 339 14.05 -18.09 -17.34
C SER A 339 13.48 -18.79 -18.58
N LEU A 340 12.50 -18.18 -19.25
CA LEU A 340 11.91 -18.71 -20.48
C LEU A 340 12.91 -18.70 -21.64
N LEU A 341 13.74 -17.66 -21.73
CA LEU A 341 14.79 -17.57 -22.74
C LEU A 341 15.89 -18.61 -22.50
N SER A 342 16.33 -18.81 -21.25
CA SER A 342 17.35 -19.82 -20.92
C SER A 342 16.85 -21.25 -21.06
N GLY A 343 15.56 -21.53 -20.81
CA GLY A 343 14.99 -22.88 -20.95
C GLY A 343 14.79 -23.32 -22.40
N SER A 344 14.89 -22.40 -23.37
CA SER A 344 14.71 -22.69 -24.80
C SER A 344 16.00 -23.05 -25.54
N GLY A 345 17.15 -22.99 -24.86
CA GLY A 345 18.46 -23.36 -25.41
C GLY A 345 19.20 -24.31 -24.49
N GLY A 346 18.98 -25.62 -24.63
CA GLY A 346 19.81 -26.62 -23.96
C GLY A 346 19.07 -27.87 -23.49
N GLY A 347 18.66 -28.72 -24.44
CA GLY A 347 18.44 -30.15 -24.20
C GLY A 347 19.77 -30.91 -24.06
N GLY A 348 20.67 -30.41 -23.21
CA GLY A 348 21.93 -31.05 -22.90
C GLY A 348 22.20 -30.82 -21.43
N THR A 349 21.97 -31.85 -20.62
CA THR A 349 22.33 -31.90 -19.20
C THR A 349 23.83 -31.71 -19.01
N PRO A 350 24.31 -30.66 -18.33
CA PRO A 350 25.60 -30.70 -17.68
C PRO A 350 25.38 -31.02 -16.20
N THR A 351 26.07 -32.05 -15.73
CA THR A 351 26.24 -32.36 -14.31
C THR A 351 26.74 -31.12 -13.55
N PRO A 352 26.15 -30.77 -12.39
CA PRO A 352 26.49 -29.55 -11.69
C PRO A 352 27.86 -29.67 -11.01
N SER A 353 28.82 -28.85 -11.43
CA SER A 353 30.07 -28.65 -10.70
C SER A 353 29.91 -27.49 -9.70
N ARG A 354 30.65 -27.57 -8.59
CA ARG A 354 30.52 -26.75 -7.36
C ARG A 354 30.71 -25.23 -7.56
N SER A 355 30.97 -24.72 -8.77
CA SER A 355 31.17 -23.30 -9.08
C SER A 355 29.88 -22.52 -9.41
N GLU A 356 28.75 -23.19 -9.64
CA GLU A 356 27.52 -22.55 -10.15
C GLU A 356 26.76 -21.68 -9.12
N HIS A 357 27.01 -21.86 -7.82
CA HIS A 357 26.42 -21.00 -6.80
C HIS A 357 26.89 -19.54 -6.89
N SER A 358 28.11 -19.30 -7.39
CA SER A 358 28.64 -17.96 -7.67
C SER A 358 27.97 -17.31 -8.89
N ALA A 359 27.70 -18.09 -9.93
CA ALA A 359 27.12 -17.59 -11.19
C ALA A 359 25.64 -17.18 -11.06
N ARG A 360 24.86 -17.82 -10.18
CA ARG A 360 23.48 -17.39 -9.87
C ARG A 360 23.44 -16.02 -9.19
N ALA A 361 24.41 -15.69 -8.34
CA ALA A 361 24.53 -14.35 -7.75
C ALA A 361 24.87 -13.29 -8.81
N GLY A 362 25.70 -13.63 -9.81
CA GLY A 362 26.05 -12.75 -10.93
C GLY A 362 24.87 -12.43 -11.87
N LYS A 363 24.01 -13.41 -12.19
CA LYS A 363 22.83 -13.20 -13.06
C LYS A 363 21.75 -12.33 -12.39
N ILE A 364 21.62 -12.39 -11.07
CA ILE A 364 20.74 -11.49 -10.31
C ILE A 364 21.26 -10.05 -10.44
N ALA A 365 22.58 -9.83 -10.31
CA ALA A 365 23.20 -8.51 -10.45
C ALA A 365 22.99 -7.85 -11.83
N THR A 366 22.98 -8.62 -12.93
CA THR A 366 22.81 -8.07 -14.29
C THR A 366 21.38 -7.60 -14.56
N VAL A 367 20.37 -8.25 -13.98
CA VAL A 367 18.97 -7.81 -14.07
C VAL A 367 18.75 -6.50 -13.28
N HIS A 368 19.53 -6.27 -12.22
CA HIS A 368 19.46 -5.04 -11.44
C HIS A 368 20.00 -3.79 -12.15
N ALA A 369 20.84 -3.94 -13.19
CA ALA A 369 21.44 -2.80 -13.90
C ALA A 369 20.50 -2.11 -14.92
N THR A 370 19.35 -2.71 -15.24
CA THR A 370 18.41 -2.19 -16.27
C THR A 370 17.10 -1.65 -15.71
N LEU A 371 16.98 -1.54 -14.38
CA LEU A 371 15.89 -0.82 -13.71
C LEU A 371 16.23 0.65 -13.59
#